data_AF-A0A353BEF0-F1
#
_entry.id   AF-A0A353BEF0-F1
#
_cell.length_a   1.000
_cell.length_b   1.000
_cell.length_c   1.000
_cell.angle_alpha   90.00
_cell.angle_beta   90.00
_cell.angle_gamma   90.00
#
_symmetry.space_group_name_H-M   'P 1'
#
loop_
_entity.id
_entity.type
_entity.pdbx_description
1 polymer ?
#
loop_
_entity_poly.entity_id
_entity_poly.type
_entity_poly.pdbx_seq_one_letter_code
_entity_poly.pdbx_strand_id
1 'polypeptide(L)'
;MSHSQAIANRFQLASLSACWIEWFDAVADTMDLPGAFNQPYSPELLGTEGQFVSLAGLIPPDCLPVLSNGYGDWICARVTDDDTLGELIHWYHGGGDWIPVGRTPAEACLHDFVDRFRPTTAQMLRSAPESVDGETPLASSTADWLSEHPQFRDWLTDNIPDATTYFSKTSNEPADHEAACRWMLEQQLAVPAVACDLIESLISSPVSRLASPKYASLASIAWTPDYLRLMFDFESASPELVRAFSSAFKDEAQQFPSDQDWESAGGLAAQIWHIRRDLGWTRDVLGWSMQRRGDIHDAIEIYRTGARAAVFSDQAVRLRSHWFGKQHPNFAYAQLESLGSPLHRETAESRLDQAHHCLATGSAQAAYEAAYEVGWEIGFKNLKQGIEALKIVCEAAQQLDWKARHATAQAHLDVLTSRF
;
A
#
# COMPACT_ATOMS: atom_id res chain seq x y z
N MET A 1 27.16 -10.49 -19.38
CA MET A 1 26.91 -9.89 -18.05
C MET A 1 25.58 -10.46 -17.59
N SER A 2 25.44 -10.93 -16.35
CA SER A 2 24.12 -11.37 -15.85
C SER A 2 23.19 -10.15 -15.72
N HIS A 3 21.87 -10.38 -15.67
CA HIS A 3 20.90 -9.29 -15.50
C HIS A 3 21.11 -8.59 -14.16
N SER A 4 21.29 -9.38 -13.09
CA SER A 4 21.61 -8.88 -11.74
C SER A 4 22.81 -7.93 -11.75
N GLN A 5 23.90 -8.29 -12.46
CA GLN A 5 25.09 -7.45 -12.56
C GLN A 5 24.84 -6.17 -13.37
N ALA A 6 24.06 -6.24 -14.45
CA ALA A 6 23.71 -5.07 -15.24
C ALA A 6 22.87 -4.06 -14.43
N ILE A 7 21.86 -4.57 -13.70
CA ILE A 7 21.01 -3.77 -12.81
C ILE A 7 21.84 -3.14 -11.68
N ALA A 8 22.67 -3.93 -10.99
CA ALA A 8 23.53 -3.43 -9.91
C ALA A 8 24.49 -2.35 -10.41
N ASN A 9 25.08 -2.51 -11.59
CA ASN A 9 25.95 -1.50 -12.19
C ASN A 9 25.18 -0.22 -12.54
N ARG A 10 24.01 -0.35 -13.18
CA ARG A 10 23.20 0.80 -13.61
C ARG A 10 22.75 1.64 -12.42
N PHE A 11 22.20 0.99 -11.40
CA PHE A 11 21.68 1.66 -10.22
C PHE A 11 22.69 1.77 -9.09
N GLN A 12 23.99 1.52 -9.36
CA GLN A 12 25.08 1.64 -8.38
C GLN A 12 24.80 0.95 -7.04
N LEU A 13 24.12 -0.21 -7.08
CA LEU A 13 23.80 -0.98 -5.88
C LEU A 13 25.09 -1.52 -5.26
N ALA A 14 25.26 -1.33 -3.95
CA ALA A 14 26.43 -1.81 -3.22
C ALA A 14 26.53 -3.35 -3.26
N SER A 15 25.38 -4.02 -3.13
CA SER A 15 25.27 -5.47 -3.31
C SER A 15 23.83 -5.89 -3.60
N LEU A 16 23.68 -7.06 -4.22
CA LEU A 16 22.41 -7.77 -4.32
C LEU A 16 22.47 -9.03 -3.45
N SER A 17 21.41 -9.27 -2.68
CA SER A 17 21.26 -10.52 -1.93
C SER A 17 21.06 -11.70 -2.89
N ALA A 18 21.21 -12.93 -2.36
CA ALA A 18 21.01 -14.14 -3.14
C ALA A 18 19.60 -14.23 -3.75
N CYS A 19 18.56 -13.80 -3.03
CA CYS A 19 17.19 -13.83 -3.55
C CYS A 19 16.97 -12.83 -4.69
N TRP A 20 17.63 -11.67 -4.68
CA TRP A 20 17.56 -10.72 -5.81
C TRP A 20 18.34 -11.20 -7.03
N ILE A 21 19.48 -11.85 -6.83
CA ILE A 21 20.26 -12.46 -7.91
C ILE A 21 19.45 -13.57 -8.58
N GLU A 22 18.90 -14.50 -7.78
CA GLU A 22 18.03 -15.57 -8.30
C GLU A 22 16.82 -14.98 -9.03
N TRP A 23 16.18 -13.96 -8.46
CA TRP A 23 15.03 -13.30 -9.08
C TRP A 23 15.35 -12.78 -10.48
N PHE A 24 16.38 -11.95 -10.62
CA PHE A 24 16.70 -11.30 -11.89
C PHE A 24 17.33 -12.24 -12.93
N ASP A 25 18.08 -13.26 -12.50
CA ASP A 25 18.84 -14.12 -13.42
C ASP A 25 18.13 -15.43 -13.77
N ALA A 26 17.15 -15.88 -12.96
CA ALA A 26 16.51 -17.19 -13.15
C ALA A 26 14.97 -17.13 -13.16
N VAL A 27 14.35 -16.29 -12.31
CA VAL A 27 12.91 -16.39 -12.05
C VAL A 27 12.08 -15.44 -12.91
N ALA A 28 12.44 -14.16 -12.96
CA ALA A 28 11.60 -13.09 -13.50
C ALA A 28 11.11 -13.35 -14.94
N ASP A 29 11.94 -13.92 -15.82
CA ASP A 29 11.55 -14.16 -17.22
C ASP A 29 10.89 -15.53 -17.47
N THR A 30 10.88 -16.42 -16.48
CA THR A 30 10.53 -17.85 -16.70
C THR A 30 9.36 -18.34 -15.87
N MET A 31 9.09 -17.71 -14.73
CA MET A 31 8.08 -18.18 -13.79
C MET A 31 6.71 -17.62 -14.11
N ASP A 32 5.72 -18.52 -14.18
CA ASP A 32 4.31 -18.14 -14.23
C ASP A 32 3.83 -17.79 -12.81
N LEU A 33 3.42 -16.55 -12.61
CA LEU A 33 3.06 -16.01 -11.30
C LEU A 33 1.53 -16.01 -11.14
N PRO A 34 1.01 -16.56 -10.02
CA PRO A 34 -0.42 -16.71 -9.86
C PRO A 34 -1.20 -15.42 -9.66
N GLY A 35 -0.62 -14.45 -8.95
CA GLY A 35 -1.41 -13.36 -8.36
C GLY A 35 -1.78 -12.27 -9.35
N ALA A 36 -2.25 -11.13 -8.84
CA ALA A 36 -2.59 -10.00 -9.70
C ALA A 36 -1.33 -9.40 -10.35
N PHE A 37 -0.17 -9.50 -9.69
CA PHE A 37 1.12 -9.02 -10.14
C PHE A 37 1.88 -10.10 -10.92
N ASN A 38 1.32 -10.50 -12.05
CA ASN A 38 1.83 -11.61 -12.85
C ASN A 38 2.74 -11.24 -14.01
N GLN A 39 3.09 -9.95 -14.16
CA GLN A 39 3.99 -9.48 -15.22
C GLN A 39 5.29 -8.96 -14.61
N PRO A 40 6.32 -9.81 -14.51
CA PRO A 40 7.65 -9.36 -14.13
C PRO A 40 8.16 -8.27 -15.06
N TYR A 41 8.74 -7.23 -14.47
CA TYR A 41 9.42 -6.21 -15.23
C TYR A 41 10.73 -6.82 -15.77
N SER A 42 10.90 -6.77 -17.09
CA SER A 42 12.04 -7.40 -17.77
C SER A 42 13.37 -6.94 -17.15
N PRO A 43 14.17 -7.85 -16.60
CA PRO A 43 15.47 -7.53 -16.04
C PRO A 43 16.44 -6.94 -17.08
N GLU A 44 16.34 -7.34 -18.34
CA GLU A 44 17.10 -6.77 -19.45
C GLU A 44 16.78 -5.27 -19.65
N LEU A 45 15.48 -4.92 -19.70
CA LEU A 45 15.05 -3.53 -19.82
C LEU A 45 15.46 -2.73 -18.58
N LEU A 46 15.32 -3.31 -17.38
CA LEU A 46 15.74 -2.68 -16.13
C LEU A 46 17.25 -2.43 -16.08
N GLY A 47 18.07 -3.29 -16.70
CA GLY A 47 19.51 -3.08 -16.85
C GLY A 47 19.90 -2.05 -17.92
N THR A 48 18.98 -1.65 -18.80
CA THR A 48 19.28 -0.86 -20.01
C THR A 48 18.93 0.63 -19.85
N GLU A 49 19.93 1.51 -19.97
CA GLU A 49 19.76 2.96 -19.88
C GLU A 49 18.66 3.50 -20.82
N GLY A 50 17.84 4.45 -20.33
CA GLY A 50 16.72 5.02 -21.08
C GLY A 50 15.45 4.15 -21.16
N GLN A 51 15.51 2.87 -20.78
CA GLN A 51 14.36 1.97 -20.72
C GLN A 51 13.93 1.77 -19.26
N PHE A 52 13.19 2.75 -18.74
CA PHE A 52 12.68 2.72 -17.37
C PHE A 52 11.23 3.19 -17.33
N VAL A 53 10.37 2.39 -16.71
CA VAL A 53 8.98 2.81 -16.48
C VAL A 53 8.94 3.65 -15.21
N SER A 54 8.72 4.95 -15.40
CA SER A 54 8.29 5.86 -14.35
C SER A 54 6.87 6.32 -14.68
N LEU A 55 5.93 6.12 -13.75
CA LEU A 55 4.56 6.65 -13.85
C LEU A 55 4.56 8.17 -13.62
N ALA A 56 5.23 8.91 -14.51
CA ALA A 56 5.27 10.38 -14.51
C ALA A 56 5.59 11.01 -13.14
N GLY A 57 6.51 10.43 -12.36
CA GLY A 57 6.90 10.96 -11.04
C GLY A 57 5.99 10.56 -9.88
N LEU A 58 5.06 9.61 -10.09
CA LEU A 58 4.20 9.10 -9.02
C LEU A 58 4.86 7.99 -8.20
N ILE A 59 5.64 7.10 -8.83
CA ILE A 59 6.42 6.10 -8.07
C ILE A 59 7.49 6.83 -7.25
N PRO A 60 7.73 6.45 -5.98
CA PRO A 60 8.77 7.06 -5.16
C PRO A 60 10.16 7.00 -5.81
N PRO A 61 11.03 8.01 -5.60
CA PRO A 61 12.28 8.17 -6.33
C PRO A 61 13.35 7.15 -5.95
N ASP A 62 13.11 6.40 -4.89
CA ASP A 62 13.95 5.31 -4.38
C ASP A 62 13.41 3.93 -4.78
N CYS A 63 12.43 3.84 -5.69
CA CYS A 63 11.78 2.58 -6.06
C CYS A 63 12.20 2.06 -7.44
N LEU A 64 12.45 0.75 -7.53
CA LEU A 64 12.63 0.03 -8.80
C LEU A 64 11.41 -0.85 -9.08
N PRO A 65 10.75 -0.76 -10.24
CA PRO A 65 9.64 -1.64 -10.58
C PRO A 65 10.13 -3.09 -10.72
N VAL A 66 9.39 -4.03 -10.13
CA VAL A 66 9.71 -5.47 -10.13
C VAL A 66 8.59 -6.29 -10.76
N LEU A 67 7.34 -6.03 -10.39
CA LEU A 67 6.16 -6.70 -10.95
C LEU A 67 5.09 -5.68 -11.31
N SER A 68 4.33 -5.96 -12.37
CA SER A 68 3.15 -5.22 -12.76
C SER A 68 1.93 -6.14 -12.82
N ASN A 69 0.76 -5.54 -12.65
CA ASN A 69 -0.52 -6.16 -13.01
C ASN A 69 -1.00 -5.77 -14.42
N GLY A 70 -0.19 -5.04 -15.19
CA GLY A 70 -0.54 -4.53 -16.52
C GLY A 70 -1.58 -3.39 -16.53
N TYR A 71 -2.14 -3.03 -15.38
CA TYR A 71 -3.14 -1.97 -15.23
C TYR A 71 -2.55 -0.64 -14.72
N GLY A 72 -1.25 -0.65 -14.44
CA GLY A 72 -0.51 0.50 -13.94
C GLY A 72 -0.11 0.38 -12.48
N ASP A 73 -0.58 -0.62 -11.73
CA ASP A 73 -0.05 -0.88 -10.39
C ASP A 73 1.28 -1.61 -10.48
N TRP A 74 2.12 -1.42 -9.46
CA TRP A 74 3.44 -2.02 -9.41
C TRP A 74 3.76 -2.57 -8.02
N ILE A 75 4.48 -3.69 -7.99
CA ILE A 75 5.32 -4.01 -6.84
C ILE A 75 6.72 -3.46 -7.15
N CYS A 76 7.22 -2.62 -6.26
CA CYS A 76 8.51 -1.95 -6.39
C CYS A 76 9.45 -2.35 -5.26
N ALA A 77 10.73 -2.57 -5.57
CA ALA A 77 11.79 -2.71 -4.59
C ALA A 77 12.31 -1.33 -4.18
N ARG A 78 12.42 -1.06 -2.88
CA ARG A 78 13.01 0.19 -2.38
C ARG A 78 14.52 0.09 -2.23
N VAL A 79 15.20 1.15 -2.62
CA VAL A 79 16.63 1.35 -2.39
C VAL A 79 16.83 1.92 -0.99
N THR A 80 17.55 1.17 -0.17
CA THR A 80 17.89 1.53 1.22
C THR A 80 18.97 2.61 1.27
N ASP A 81 19.31 3.07 2.47
CA ASP A 81 20.38 4.04 2.72
C ASP A 81 21.78 3.42 2.63
N ASP A 82 21.89 2.09 2.63
CA ASP A 82 23.13 1.34 2.38
C ASP A 82 23.31 0.91 0.91
N ASP A 83 22.57 1.54 -0.02
CA ASP A 83 22.61 1.27 -1.45
C ASP A 83 22.28 -0.20 -1.82
N THR A 84 21.43 -0.87 -1.05
CA THR A 84 20.92 -2.21 -1.35
C THR A 84 19.42 -2.18 -1.69
N LEU A 85 18.88 -3.33 -2.12
CA LEU A 85 17.44 -3.50 -2.31
C LEU A 85 16.81 -4.06 -1.03
N GLY A 86 15.93 -3.27 -0.43
CA GLY A 86 15.26 -3.58 0.81
C GLY A 86 13.82 -4.05 0.61
N GLU A 87 12.89 -3.36 1.28
CA GLU A 87 11.48 -3.72 1.25
C GLU A 87 10.85 -3.63 -0.15
N LEU A 88 9.85 -4.47 -0.39
CA LEU A 88 8.97 -4.36 -1.54
C LEU A 88 7.68 -3.66 -1.11
N ILE A 89 7.25 -2.68 -1.89
CA ILE A 89 5.98 -1.98 -1.71
C ILE A 89 5.06 -2.26 -2.90
N HIS A 90 3.78 -2.44 -2.63
CA HIS A 90 2.74 -2.32 -3.65
C HIS A 90 2.42 -0.83 -3.78
N TRP A 91 2.63 -0.28 -4.98
CA TRP A 91 2.27 1.07 -5.39
C TRP A 91 1.02 1.09 -6.27
N TYR A 92 0.02 1.89 -5.90
CA TYR A 92 -1.27 1.98 -6.59
C TYR A 92 -1.30 3.15 -7.60
N HIS A 93 -1.69 2.86 -8.85
CA HIS A 93 -1.73 3.85 -9.94
C HIS A 93 -2.82 4.92 -9.79
N GLY A 94 -3.89 4.59 -9.06
CA GLY A 94 -5.08 5.42 -8.86
C GLY A 94 -4.84 6.72 -8.07
N GLY A 95 -3.60 7.03 -7.71
CA GLY A 95 -3.24 8.33 -7.16
C GLY A 95 -2.57 8.29 -5.79
N GLY A 96 -1.79 7.25 -5.51
CA GLY A 96 -0.67 7.40 -4.60
C GLY A 96 -0.64 6.50 -3.39
N ASP A 97 -1.60 5.61 -3.18
CA ASP A 97 -1.46 4.67 -2.07
C ASP A 97 -0.23 3.75 -2.27
N TRP A 98 0.35 3.33 -1.16
CA TRP A 98 1.31 2.24 -1.10
C TRP A 98 1.26 1.49 0.23
N ILE A 99 1.71 0.25 0.20
CA ILE A 99 1.84 -0.60 1.38
C ILE A 99 3.02 -1.57 1.24
N PRO A 100 3.81 -1.82 2.31
CA PRO A 100 4.85 -2.85 2.29
C PRO A 100 4.25 -4.25 2.16
N VAL A 101 4.69 -4.99 1.13
CA VAL A 101 4.21 -6.35 0.81
C VAL A 101 5.26 -7.43 0.99
N GLY A 102 6.48 -7.09 1.42
CA GLY A 102 7.50 -8.08 1.75
C GLY A 102 8.91 -7.50 1.82
N ARG A 103 9.87 -8.33 2.15
CA ARG A 103 11.32 -8.03 2.12
C ARG A 103 12.06 -8.75 1.00
N THR A 104 11.41 -9.72 0.37
CA THR A 104 11.95 -10.50 -0.73
C THR A 104 10.88 -10.65 -1.83
N PRO A 105 11.29 -10.92 -3.08
CA PRO A 105 10.34 -11.25 -4.14
C PRO A 105 9.40 -12.40 -3.77
N ALA A 106 9.92 -13.44 -3.09
CA ALA A 106 9.10 -14.58 -2.66
C ALA A 106 8.01 -14.17 -1.67
N GLU A 107 8.33 -13.33 -0.68
CA GLU A 107 7.32 -12.82 0.26
C GLU A 107 6.21 -12.02 -0.45
N ALA A 108 6.58 -11.14 -1.37
CA ALA A 108 5.61 -10.33 -2.12
C ALA A 108 4.74 -11.20 -3.04
N CYS A 109 5.33 -12.16 -3.74
CA CYS A 109 4.59 -13.11 -4.58
C CYS A 109 3.67 -14.03 -3.76
N LEU A 110 4.08 -14.44 -2.56
CA LEU A 110 3.24 -15.22 -1.65
C LEU A 110 2.04 -14.38 -1.17
N HIS A 111 2.27 -13.12 -0.79
CA HIS A 111 1.18 -12.22 -0.41
C HIS A 111 0.17 -12.03 -1.54
N ASP A 112 0.66 -11.75 -2.75
CA ASP A 112 -0.17 -11.59 -3.95
C ASP A 112 -0.93 -12.89 -4.31
N PHE A 113 -0.29 -14.05 -4.16
CA PHE A 113 -0.96 -15.35 -4.29
C PHE A 113 -2.10 -15.53 -3.28
N VAL A 114 -1.84 -15.24 -2.00
CA VAL A 114 -2.85 -15.33 -0.94
C VAL A 114 -3.99 -14.36 -1.20
N ASP A 115 -3.70 -13.17 -1.72
CA ASP A 115 -4.70 -12.13 -2.01
C ASP A 115 -5.77 -12.58 -3.03
N ARG A 116 -5.43 -13.55 -3.90
CA ARG A 116 -6.41 -14.16 -4.83
C ARG A 116 -7.61 -14.80 -4.13
N PHE A 117 -7.42 -15.25 -2.90
CA PHE A 117 -8.46 -15.90 -2.10
C PHE A 117 -9.27 -14.90 -1.27
N ARG A 118 -8.96 -13.60 -1.34
CA ARG A 118 -9.73 -12.56 -0.66
C ARG A 118 -11.20 -12.61 -1.14
N PRO A 119 -12.17 -12.50 -0.23
CA PRO A 119 -13.58 -12.34 -0.61
C PRO A 119 -13.78 -11.18 -1.59
N THR A 120 -14.55 -11.39 -2.66
CA THR A 120 -14.81 -10.39 -3.72
C THR A 120 -15.40 -9.08 -3.20
N THR A 121 -16.11 -9.12 -2.07
CA THR A 121 -16.66 -7.94 -1.37
C THR A 121 -15.58 -7.03 -0.78
N ALA A 122 -14.33 -7.50 -0.71
CA ALA A 122 -13.15 -6.75 -0.28
C ALA A 122 -12.15 -6.49 -1.44
N GLN A 123 -12.36 -7.07 -2.63
CA GLN A 123 -11.47 -6.89 -3.79
C GLN A 123 -11.67 -5.57 -4.55
N MET A 124 -12.86 -4.97 -4.49
CA MET A 124 -13.20 -3.75 -5.24
C MET A 124 -12.29 -2.53 -4.99
N LEU A 125 -11.45 -2.57 -3.95
CA LEU A 125 -10.67 -1.42 -3.47
C LEU A 125 -9.15 -1.62 -3.58
N ARG A 126 -8.66 -2.76 -4.11
CA ARG A 126 -7.23 -3.06 -4.26
C ARG A 126 -6.73 -3.12 -5.69
N SER A 127 -7.63 -3.09 -6.66
CA SER A 127 -7.28 -3.02 -8.07
C SER A 127 -8.46 -2.40 -8.80
N ALA A 128 -8.24 -1.87 -10.00
CA ALA A 128 -9.35 -1.63 -10.90
C ALA A 128 -10.15 -2.94 -10.97
N PRO A 129 -11.48 -2.96 -10.71
CA PRO A 129 -12.29 -4.19 -10.79
C PRO A 129 -12.16 -4.90 -12.15
N GLU A 130 -11.63 -4.18 -13.15
CA GLU A 130 -11.31 -4.60 -14.50
C GLU A 130 -10.02 -5.43 -14.64
N SER A 131 -9.19 -5.53 -13.60
CA SER A 131 -7.94 -6.32 -13.58
C SER A 131 -8.13 -7.76 -13.10
N VAL A 132 -9.27 -8.05 -12.47
CA VAL A 132 -9.68 -9.41 -12.14
C VAL A 132 -10.69 -9.82 -13.19
N ASP A 133 -10.28 -10.65 -14.16
CA ASP A 133 -11.21 -11.24 -15.11
C ASP A 133 -12.32 -11.93 -14.33
N GLY A 134 -13.53 -11.37 -14.38
CA GLY A 134 -14.72 -11.84 -13.66
C GLY A 134 -15.19 -13.25 -14.03
N GLU A 135 -14.44 -13.95 -14.87
CA GLU A 135 -14.66 -15.32 -15.32
C GLU A 135 -13.66 -16.33 -14.74
N THR A 136 -12.62 -15.89 -14.01
CA THR A 136 -11.71 -16.87 -13.36
C THR A 136 -12.47 -17.54 -12.22
N PRO A 137 -12.71 -18.87 -12.27
CA PRO A 137 -13.46 -19.55 -11.22
C PRO A 137 -12.75 -19.32 -9.87
N LEU A 138 -13.43 -18.63 -8.94
CA LEU A 138 -13.09 -18.73 -7.55
C LEU A 138 -13.22 -20.22 -7.17
N ALA A 139 -12.12 -20.80 -6.71
CA ALA A 139 -11.98 -22.17 -6.22
C ALA A 139 -11.52 -23.23 -7.23
N SER A 140 -10.24 -23.21 -7.58
CA SER A 140 -9.42 -24.39 -7.25
C SER A 140 -8.87 -24.18 -5.84
N SER A 141 -8.74 -25.24 -5.02
CA SER A 141 -8.13 -25.07 -3.70
C SER A 141 -6.69 -24.56 -3.85
N THR A 142 -6.13 -23.93 -2.82
CA THR A 142 -4.69 -23.56 -2.80
C THR A 142 -3.81 -24.76 -3.20
N ALA A 143 -4.21 -25.96 -2.79
CA ALA A 143 -3.53 -27.22 -3.09
C ALA A 143 -3.57 -27.56 -4.59
N ASP A 144 -4.75 -27.46 -5.20
CA ASP A 144 -4.95 -27.78 -6.62
C ASP A 144 -4.12 -26.85 -7.49
N TRP A 145 -4.17 -25.54 -7.21
CA TRP A 145 -3.41 -24.56 -7.99
C TRP A 145 -1.89 -24.78 -7.87
N LEU A 146 -1.38 -24.99 -6.67
CA LEU A 146 0.05 -25.27 -6.44
C LEU A 146 0.48 -26.62 -7.04
N SER A 147 -0.43 -27.58 -7.17
CA SER A 147 -0.17 -28.85 -7.86
C SER A 147 -0.04 -28.65 -9.38
N GLU A 148 -0.79 -27.71 -9.95
CA GLU A 148 -0.70 -27.34 -11.37
C GLU A 148 0.55 -26.49 -11.68
N HIS A 149 1.10 -25.80 -10.68
CA HIS A 149 2.24 -24.89 -10.81
C HIS A 149 3.41 -25.29 -9.89
N PRO A 150 4.01 -26.48 -10.09
CA PRO A 150 5.02 -27.01 -9.17
C PRO A 150 6.27 -26.12 -9.10
N GLN A 151 6.64 -25.43 -10.18
CA GLN A 151 7.80 -24.53 -10.18
C GLN A 151 7.65 -23.37 -9.20
N PHE A 152 6.46 -22.74 -9.14
CA PHE A 152 6.18 -21.67 -8.19
C PHE A 152 6.18 -22.20 -6.75
N ARG A 153 5.52 -23.35 -6.51
CA ARG A 153 5.47 -23.99 -5.19
C ARG A 153 6.87 -24.35 -4.68
N ASP A 154 7.70 -24.94 -5.53
CA ASP A 154 9.05 -25.37 -5.18
C ASP A 154 9.93 -24.14 -4.91
N TRP A 155 9.86 -23.10 -5.74
CA TRP A 155 10.57 -21.84 -5.50
C TRP A 155 10.16 -21.15 -4.19
N LEU A 156 8.87 -21.08 -3.87
CA LEU A 156 8.40 -20.57 -2.58
C LEU A 156 8.90 -21.43 -1.41
N THR A 157 8.96 -22.75 -1.58
CA THR A 157 9.49 -23.66 -0.55
C THR A 157 10.98 -23.43 -0.29
N ASP A 158 11.74 -23.14 -1.34
CA ASP A 158 13.18 -22.87 -1.24
C ASP A 158 13.48 -21.49 -0.63
N ASN A 159 12.57 -20.52 -0.81
CA ASN A 159 12.80 -19.12 -0.41
C ASN A 159 12.02 -18.67 0.85
N ILE A 160 11.00 -19.41 1.28
CA ILE A 160 10.17 -19.05 2.45
C ILE A 160 10.24 -20.16 3.49
N PRO A 161 10.79 -19.87 4.69
CA PRO A 161 10.77 -20.83 5.79
C PRO A 161 9.36 -21.32 6.08
N ASP A 162 9.22 -22.62 6.31
CA ASP A 162 7.96 -23.29 6.66
C ASP A 162 6.81 -23.17 5.63
N ALA A 163 7.07 -22.71 4.41
CA ALA A 163 6.05 -22.69 3.35
C ALA A 163 5.48 -24.09 3.07
N THR A 164 6.30 -25.15 3.14
CA THR A 164 5.84 -26.54 3.04
C THR A 164 4.77 -26.88 4.09
N THR A 165 4.93 -26.38 5.32
CA THR A 165 3.97 -26.60 6.41
C THR A 165 2.64 -25.95 6.07
N TYR A 166 2.64 -24.72 5.55
CA TYR A 166 1.43 -24.04 5.09
C TYR A 166 0.73 -24.83 3.98
N PHE A 167 1.45 -25.15 2.90
CA PHE A 167 0.88 -25.89 1.77
C PHE A 167 0.32 -27.26 2.16
N SER A 168 0.95 -27.93 3.13
CA SER A 168 0.46 -29.22 3.64
C SER A 168 -0.85 -29.08 4.44
N LYS A 169 -1.00 -28.01 5.24
CA LYS A 169 -2.20 -27.76 6.06
C LYS A 169 -3.39 -27.36 5.21
N THR A 170 -3.17 -26.55 4.18
CA THR A 170 -4.22 -26.06 3.28
C THR A 170 -4.65 -27.08 2.22
N SER A 171 -4.10 -28.30 2.25
CA SER A 171 -4.28 -29.29 1.19
C SER A 171 -5.69 -29.89 1.08
N ASN A 172 -6.55 -29.71 2.10
CA ASN A 172 -7.88 -30.33 2.18
C ASN A 172 -9.02 -29.37 2.53
N GLU A 173 -8.73 -28.08 2.67
CA GLU A 173 -9.72 -27.06 3.05
C GLU A 173 -9.93 -26.05 1.92
N PRO A 174 -11.12 -25.45 1.79
CA PRO A 174 -11.32 -24.30 0.93
C PRO A 174 -10.27 -23.23 1.28
N ALA A 175 -9.77 -22.52 0.27
CA ALA A 175 -8.81 -21.47 0.51
C ALA A 175 -9.41 -20.40 1.46
N ASP A 176 -8.82 -20.29 2.64
CA ASP A 176 -9.21 -19.32 3.66
C ASP A 176 -8.15 -18.21 3.72
N HIS A 177 -8.49 -17.06 3.12
CA HIS A 177 -7.65 -15.88 3.11
C HIS A 177 -7.29 -15.38 4.51
N GLU A 178 -8.21 -15.45 5.48
CA GLU A 178 -7.93 -14.99 6.84
C GLU A 178 -6.95 -15.93 7.54
N ALA A 179 -7.16 -17.25 7.43
CA ALA A 179 -6.23 -18.24 7.97
C ALA A 179 -4.83 -18.11 7.35
N ALA A 180 -4.76 -17.89 6.03
CA ALA A 180 -3.50 -17.63 5.32
C ALA A 180 -2.79 -16.37 5.83
N CYS A 181 -3.53 -15.26 5.98
CA CYS A 181 -3.01 -14.03 6.55
C CYS A 181 -2.51 -14.24 7.99
N ARG A 182 -3.25 -14.94 8.85
CA ARG A 182 -2.81 -15.23 10.22
C ARG A 182 -1.52 -16.05 10.24
N TRP A 183 -1.40 -17.07 9.39
CA TRP A 183 -0.17 -17.83 9.25
C TRP A 183 1.01 -16.96 8.79
N MET A 184 0.82 -16.13 7.75
CA MET A 184 1.88 -15.22 7.29
C MET A 184 2.33 -14.24 8.38
N LEU A 185 1.40 -13.71 9.18
CA LEU A 185 1.70 -12.85 10.31
C LEU A 185 2.50 -13.57 11.40
N GLU A 186 2.17 -14.83 11.71
CA GLU A 186 2.93 -15.68 12.63
C GLU A 186 4.36 -15.92 12.13
N GLN A 187 4.54 -16.08 10.81
CA GLN A 187 5.85 -16.25 10.17
C GLN A 187 6.60 -14.93 9.92
N GLN A 188 6.05 -13.79 10.32
CA GLN A 188 6.63 -12.46 10.08
C GLN A 188 6.82 -12.12 8.58
N LEU A 189 5.94 -12.62 7.71
CA LEU A 189 5.95 -12.40 6.26
C LEU A 189 4.96 -11.30 5.89
N ALA A 190 5.39 -10.34 5.06
CA ALA A 190 4.53 -9.26 4.54
C ALA A 190 3.69 -8.54 5.63
N VAL A 191 4.26 -8.41 6.84
CA VAL A 191 3.52 -8.07 8.08
C VAL A 191 2.58 -6.87 7.94
N PRO A 192 2.99 -5.71 7.38
CA PRO A 192 2.09 -4.56 7.26
C PRO A 192 0.88 -4.83 6.35
N ALA A 193 1.10 -5.44 5.18
CA ALA A 193 0.01 -5.75 4.26
C ALA A 193 -0.99 -6.74 4.85
N VAL A 194 -0.46 -7.85 5.40
CA VAL A 194 -1.25 -8.91 6.04
C VAL A 194 -2.03 -8.40 7.26
N ALA A 195 -1.44 -7.54 8.09
CA ALA A 195 -2.16 -6.94 9.21
C ALA A 195 -3.28 -6.01 8.74
N CYS A 196 -3.02 -5.21 7.69
CA CYS A 196 -4.05 -4.39 7.07
C CYS A 196 -5.19 -5.26 6.49
N ASP A 197 -4.86 -6.45 5.96
CA ASP A 197 -5.83 -7.44 5.48
C ASP A 197 -6.75 -7.98 6.57
N LEU A 198 -6.17 -8.36 7.69
CA LEU A 198 -6.92 -8.81 8.86
C LEU A 198 -7.78 -7.68 9.44
N ILE A 199 -7.24 -6.46 9.54
CA ILE A 199 -7.98 -5.28 10.01
C ILE A 199 -9.18 -4.99 9.11
N GLU A 200 -8.99 -5.03 7.78
CA GLU A 200 -10.08 -4.85 6.83
C GLU A 200 -11.20 -5.88 7.05
N SER A 201 -10.85 -7.15 7.31
CA SER A 201 -11.83 -8.19 7.67
C SER A 201 -12.57 -7.84 8.98
N LEU A 202 -11.84 -7.48 10.03
CA LEU A 202 -12.38 -7.16 11.36
C LEU A 202 -13.34 -5.97 11.35
N ILE A 203 -13.06 -4.97 10.52
CA ILE A 203 -13.90 -3.76 10.41
C ILE A 203 -14.88 -3.85 9.24
N SER A 204 -14.99 -4.98 8.54
CA SER A 204 -15.88 -5.08 7.40
C SER A 204 -17.34 -5.12 7.85
N SER A 205 -18.10 -4.09 7.50
CA SER A 205 -19.55 -4.08 7.68
C SER A 205 -20.26 -4.74 6.48
N PRO A 206 -21.37 -5.49 6.66
CA PRO A 206 -22.14 -6.02 5.54
C PRO A 206 -22.66 -4.95 4.57
N VAL A 207 -22.71 -3.68 5.00
CA VAL A 207 -22.99 -2.52 4.14
C VAL A 207 -22.00 -2.45 2.97
N SER A 208 -20.75 -2.86 3.15
CA SER A 208 -19.73 -2.82 2.10
C SER A 208 -20.04 -3.75 0.92
N ARG A 209 -20.83 -4.80 1.13
CA ARG A 209 -21.30 -5.68 0.05
C ARG A 209 -22.23 -4.95 -0.93
N LEU A 210 -22.84 -3.86 -0.47
CA LEU A 210 -23.71 -2.99 -1.24
C LEU A 210 -23.01 -1.68 -1.64
N ALA A 211 -21.68 -1.61 -1.53
CA ALA A 211 -20.90 -0.41 -1.85
C ALA A 211 -21.03 0.00 -3.33
N SER A 212 -22.04 0.80 -3.65
CA SER A 212 -22.13 1.48 -4.94
C SER A 212 -22.88 2.80 -4.86
N PRO A 213 -22.53 3.79 -5.69
CA PRO A 213 -23.30 5.03 -5.82
C PRO A 213 -24.79 4.79 -6.16
N LYS A 214 -25.07 3.70 -6.90
CA LYS A 214 -26.45 3.29 -7.23
C LYS A 214 -27.23 2.89 -5.98
N TYR A 215 -26.64 2.09 -5.09
CA TYR A 215 -27.29 1.66 -3.85
C TYR A 215 -27.44 2.81 -2.84
N ALA A 216 -26.46 3.72 -2.78
CA ALA A 216 -26.60 4.94 -1.99
C ALA A 216 -27.80 5.78 -2.44
N SER A 217 -27.96 5.97 -3.76
CA SER A 217 -29.11 6.67 -4.35
C SER A 217 -30.46 5.99 -4.04
N LEU A 218 -30.52 4.65 -4.08
CA LEU A 218 -31.73 3.89 -3.71
C LEU A 218 -32.13 4.11 -2.25
N ALA A 219 -31.15 4.25 -1.34
CA ALA A 219 -31.39 4.59 0.05
C ALA A 219 -31.63 6.08 0.30
N SER A 220 -31.57 6.93 -0.73
CA SER A 220 -31.59 8.40 -0.61
C SER A 220 -30.49 8.94 0.32
N ILE A 221 -29.31 8.30 0.28
CA ILE A 221 -28.12 8.67 1.05
C ILE A 221 -27.07 9.21 0.10
N ALA A 222 -26.44 10.34 0.43
CA ALA A 222 -25.33 10.86 -0.34
C ALA A 222 -24.14 9.87 -0.28
N TRP A 223 -23.52 9.57 -1.43
CA TRP A 223 -22.36 8.66 -1.47
C TRP A 223 -21.26 9.12 -0.50
N THR A 224 -20.86 10.39 -0.60
CA THR A 224 -19.93 11.03 0.31
C THR A 224 -20.60 12.25 0.95
N PRO A 225 -20.49 12.47 2.27
CA PRO A 225 -19.77 11.62 3.24
C PRO A 225 -20.60 10.46 3.80
N ASP A 226 -21.91 10.48 3.65
CA ASP A 226 -22.83 9.71 4.50
C ASP A 226 -22.77 8.19 4.27
N TYR A 227 -22.78 7.73 3.01
CA TYR A 227 -22.72 6.29 2.72
C TYR A 227 -21.36 5.70 3.08
N LEU A 228 -20.26 6.42 2.79
CA LEU A 228 -18.92 6.01 3.21
C LEU A 228 -18.81 5.88 4.74
N ARG A 229 -19.44 6.77 5.52
CA ARG A 229 -19.48 6.67 6.99
C ARG A 229 -20.17 5.40 7.46
N LEU A 230 -21.30 5.04 6.85
CA LEU A 230 -22.01 3.80 7.15
C LEU A 230 -21.15 2.56 6.87
N MET A 231 -20.33 2.60 5.82
CA MET A 231 -19.42 1.49 5.49
C MET A 231 -18.17 1.45 6.36
N PHE A 232 -17.70 2.61 6.81
CA PHE A 232 -16.55 2.74 7.70
C PHE A 232 -16.91 2.25 9.09
N ASP A 233 -17.94 2.82 9.71
CA ASP A 233 -18.36 2.49 11.06
C ASP A 233 -19.88 2.67 11.19
N PHE A 234 -20.58 1.54 11.09
CA PHE A 234 -22.03 1.52 11.07
C PHE A 234 -22.65 1.97 12.40
N GLU A 235 -22.01 1.60 13.52
CA GLU A 235 -22.51 1.93 14.87
C GLU A 235 -22.36 3.41 15.20
N SER A 236 -21.35 4.07 14.62
CA SER A 236 -21.13 5.51 14.79
C SER A 236 -22.04 6.38 13.90
N ALA A 237 -22.75 5.78 12.94
CA ALA A 237 -23.58 6.51 12.00
C ALA A 237 -24.83 7.11 12.67
N SER A 238 -25.37 8.20 12.10
CA SER A 238 -26.56 8.83 12.69
C SER A 238 -27.80 7.92 12.59
N PRO A 239 -28.72 7.98 13.55
CA PRO A 239 -29.95 7.19 13.52
C PRO A 239 -30.77 7.39 12.24
N GLU A 240 -30.73 8.58 11.65
CA GLU A 240 -31.40 8.91 10.39
C GLU A 240 -30.83 8.09 9.22
N LEU A 241 -29.50 8.01 9.11
CA LEU A 241 -28.82 7.27 8.05
C LEU A 241 -29.07 5.77 8.18
N VAL A 242 -28.99 5.23 9.41
CA VAL A 242 -29.29 3.83 9.69
C VAL A 242 -30.73 3.48 9.32
N ARG A 243 -31.70 4.35 9.65
CA ARG A 243 -33.11 4.16 9.28
C ARG A 243 -33.33 4.22 7.77
N ALA A 244 -32.72 5.18 7.08
CA ALA A 244 -32.82 5.31 5.63
C ALA A 244 -32.28 4.06 4.93
N PHE A 245 -31.09 3.61 5.34
CA PHE A 245 -30.45 2.41 4.81
C PHE A 245 -31.29 1.15 5.07
N SER A 246 -31.72 0.93 6.32
CA SER A 246 -32.53 -0.23 6.72
C SER A 246 -33.90 -0.27 6.03
N SER A 247 -34.46 0.90 5.70
CA SER A 247 -35.74 0.97 4.97
C SER A 247 -35.60 0.55 3.51
N ALA A 248 -34.45 0.85 2.90
CA ALA A 248 -34.13 0.50 1.51
C ALA A 248 -33.67 -0.96 1.34
N PHE A 249 -33.02 -1.53 2.36
CA PHE A 249 -32.39 -2.85 2.32
C PHE A 249 -32.85 -3.72 3.49
N LYS A 250 -34.17 -4.01 3.56
CA LYS A 250 -34.81 -4.65 4.71
C LYS A 250 -34.29 -6.07 5.01
N ASP A 251 -33.95 -6.82 3.96
CA ASP A 251 -33.51 -8.21 4.10
C ASP A 251 -32.03 -8.28 4.52
N GLU A 252 -31.22 -7.36 4.01
CA GLU A 252 -29.82 -7.19 4.42
C GLU A 252 -29.73 -6.60 5.84
N ALA A 253 -30.71 -5.78 6.23
CA ALA A 253 -30.76 -5.18 7.55
C ALA A 253 -31.02 -6.13 8.71
N GLN A 254 -31.64 -7.27 8.43
CA GLN A 254 -31.78 -8.34 9.40
C GLN A 254 -30.48 -9.13 9.60
N GLN A 255 -29.54 -9.02 8.65
CA GLN A 255 -28.25 -9.70 8.70
C GLN A 255 -27.12 -8.82 9.22
N PHE A 256 -27.34 -7.55 9.58
CA PHE A 256 -26.27 -6.71 10.12
C PHE A 256 -25.86 -7.22 11.51
N PRO A 257 -24.70 -7.87 11.68
CA PRO A 257 -24.13 -7.96 13.01
C PRO A 257 -23.67 -6.57 13.41
N SER A 258 -23.77 -6.26 14.69
CA SER A 258 -23.12 -5.13 15.37
C SER A 258 -21.58 -5.25 15.39
N ASP A 259 -21.01 -6.30 14.83
CA ASP A 259 -19.78 -6.86 15.38
C ASP A 259 -18.53 -6.43 14.59
N GLN A 260 -18.44 -5.16 14.18
CA GLN A 260 -17.15 -4.62 13.76
C GLN A 260 -16.22 -4.66 14.97
N ASP A 261 -15.15 -5.47 14.89
CA ASP A 261 -14.22 -5.66 16.00
C ASP A 261 -13.11 -4.60 15.98
N TRP A 262 -13.51 -3.38 16.32
CA TRP A 262 -12.61 -2.24 16.44
C TRP A 262 -11.55 -2.41 17.54
N GLU A 263 -11.79 -3.26 18.54
CA GLU A 263 -10.83 -3.53 19.60
C GLU A 263 -9.65 -4.35 19.06
N SER A 264 -9.94 -5.48 18.41
CA SER A 264 -8.91 -6.30 17.75
C SER A 264 -8.22 -5.54 16.63
N ALA A 265 -8.96 -4.77 15.83
CA ALA A 265 -8.39 -3.93 14.78
C ALA A 265 -7.41 -2.88 15.34
N GLY A 266 -7.80 -2.21 16.43
CA GLY A 266 -6.92 -1.29 17.15
C GLY A 266 -5.68 -1.97 17.73
N GLY A 267 -5.84 -3.18 18.27
CA GLY A 267 -4.73 -4.00 18.79
C GLY A 267 -3.70 -4.37 17.72
N LEU A 268 -4.14 -4.78 16.53
CA LEU A 268 -3.25 -5.03 15.38
C LEU A 268 -2.61 -3.74 14.87
N ALA A 269 -3.37 -2.67 14.72
CA ALA A 269 -2.86 -1.38 14.25
C ALA A 269 -1.77 -0.82 15.18
N ALA A 270 -1.93 -0.98 16.50
CA ALA A 270 -0.92 -0.61 17.49
C ALA A 270 0.39 -1.40 17.34
N GLN A 271 0.31 -2.70 17.05
CA GLN A 271 1.50 -3.54 16.81
C GLN A 271 2.25 -3.06 15.56
N ILE A 272 1.53 -2.79 14.47
CA ILE A 272 2.16 -2.31 13.23
C ILE A 272 2.74 -0.91 13.42
N TRP A 273 2.02 0.00 14.08
CA TRP A 273 2.53 1.34 14.38
C TRP A 273 3.84 1.31 15.18
N HIS A 274 4.02 0.32 16.06
CA HIS A 274 5.27 0.15 16.81
C HIS A 274 6.46 -0.19 15.90
N ILE A 275 6.23 -0.93 14.81
CA ILE A 275 7.25 -1.42 13.87
C ILE A 275 7.44 -0.43 12.71
N ARG A 276 6.37 0.20 12.25
CA ARG A 276 6.29 1.07 11.06
C ARG A 276 5.50 2.32 11.36
N ARG A 277 6.21 3.31 11.90
CA ARG A 277 5.61 4.59 12.29
C ARG A 277 5.23 5.45 11.10
N ASP A 278 5.83 5.25 9.94
CA ASP A 278 5.58 5.99 8.72
C ASP A 278 4.19 5.71 8.11
N LEU A 279 3.56 4.56 8.42
CA LEU A 279 2.28 4.17 7.84
C LEU A 279 1.09 4.92 8.47
N GLY A 280 0.44 5.77 7.68
CA GLY A 280 -0.72 6.59 8.10
C GLY A 280 -1.92 5.75 8.54
N TRP A 281 -2.21 4.68 7.81
CA TRP A 281 -3.40 3.85 8.03
C TRP A 281 -3.47 3.26 9.44
N THR A 282 -2.31 2.96 10.02
CA THR A 282 -2.21 2.40 11.38
C THR A 282 -2.77 3.36 12.42
N ARG A 283 -2.54 4.66 12.22
CA ARG A 283 -2.95 5.72 13.15
C ARG A 283 -4.42 6.08 12.97
N ASP A 284 -4.93 5.98 11.74
CA ASP A 284 -6.35 6.14 11.46
C ASP A 284 -7.18 5.11 12.23
N VAL A 285 -6.83 3.83 12.11
CA VAL A 285 -7.51 2.72 12.78
C VAL A 285 -7.31 2.77 14.30
N LEU A 286 -6.07 2.97 14.76
CA LEU A 286 -5.75 3.02 16.18
C LEU A 286 -6.43 4.21 16.88
N GLY A 287 -6.33 5.41 16.28
CA GLY A 287 -6.95 6.61 16.82
C GLY A 287 -8.47 6.47 16.87
N TRP A 288 -9.08 5.89 15.83
CA TRP A 288 -10.53 5.67 15.81
C TRP A 288 -10.98 4.65 16.86
N SER A 289 -10.24 3.56 17.02
CA SER A 289 -10.48 2.56 18.08
C SER A 289 -10.42 3.20 19.47
N MET A 290 -9.41 4.03 19.76
CA MET A 290 -9.29 4.79 21.02
C MET A 290 -10.46 5.77 21.21
N GLN A 291 -10.82 6.52 20.16
CA GLN A 291 -11.93 7.46 20.21
C GLN A 291 -13.25 6.75 20.52
N ARG A 292 -13.51 5.58 19.91
CA ARG A 292 -14.70 4.76 20.18
C ARG A 292 -14.80 4.29 21.64
N ARG A 293 -13.66 4.00 22.29
CA ARG A 293 -13.62 3.62 23.71
C ARG A 293 -13.77 4.81 24.68
N GLY A 294 -13.74 6.04 24.17
CA GLY A 294 -13.76 7.26 24.97
C GLY A 294 -12.38 7.73 25.43
N ASP A 295 -11.30 7.12 24.93
CA ASP A 295 -9.91 7.48 25.23
C ASP A 295 -9.47 8.72 24.42
N ILE A 296 -10.23 9.82 24.52
CA ILE A 296 -10.12 10.98 23.61
C ILE A 296 -8.74 11.63 23.61
N HIS A 297 -8.10 11.73 24.77
CA HIS A 297 -6.76 12.32 24.88
C HIS A 297 -5.73 11.52 24.06
N ASP A 298 -5.77 10.20 24.18
CA ASP A 298 -4.83 9.31 23.50
C ASP A 298 -5.12 9.26 22.00
N ALA A 299 -6.41 9.27 21.61
CA ALA A 299 -6.82 9.41 20.21
C ALA A 299 -6.25 10.69 19.57
N ILE A 300 -6.32 11.83 20.28
CA ILE A 300 -5.75 13.11 19.80
C ILE A 300 -4.24 12.99 19.57
N GLU A 301 -3.48 12.35 20.48
CA GLU A 301 -2.04 12.16 20.30
C GLU A 301 -1.74 11.28 19.09
N ILE A 302 -2.48 10.18 18.91
CA ILE A 302 -2.34 9.32 17.73
C ILE A 302 -2.65 10.09 16.45
N TYR A 303 -3.75 10.83 16.39
CA TYR A 303 -4.09 11.62 15.21
C TYR A 303 -3.10 12.76 14.96
N ARG A 304 -2.50 13.38 15.98
CA ARG A 304 -1.45 14.39 15.79
C ARG A 304 -0.25 13.83 15.06
N THR A 305 0.12 12.59 15.38
CA THR A 305 1.13 11.89 14.60
C THR A 305 0.60 11.54 13.22
N GLY A 306 -0.62 10.99 13.10
CA GLY A 306 -1.25 10.57 11.84
C GLY A 306 -1.38 11.67 10.81
N ALA A 307 -1.70 12.88 11.25
CA ALA A 307 -1.74 14.08 10.43
C ALA A 307 -0.39 14.36 9.73
N ARG A 308 0.72 13.85 10.25
CA ARG A 308 2.07 14.02 9.68
C ARG A 308 2.57 12.78 8.93
N ALA A 309 1.78 11.70 8.84
CA ALA A 309 2.15 10.55 8.00
C ALA A 309 1.88 10.85 6.52
N ALA A 310 2.47 10.04 5.63
CA ALA A 310 2.10 10.00 4.22
C ALA A 310 0.60 9.86 4.05
N VAL A 311 -0.01 10.78 3.29
CA VAL A 311 -1.37 10.54 2.76
C VAL A 311 -1.41 9.30 1.89
N PHE A 312 -0.28 8.95 1.28
CA PHE A 312 -0.09 7.80 0.41
C PHE A 312 0.14 6.48 1.15
N SER A 313 0.20 6.49 2.47
CA SER A 313 0.26 5.27 3.28
C SER A 313 -0.98 5.14 4.16
N ASP A 314 -2.03 5.92 3.90
CA ASP A 314 -3.25 5.94 4.71
C ASP A 314 -4.25 4.84 4.32
N GLN A 315 -4.08 4.24 3.13
CA GLN A 315 -4.97 3.19 2.61
C GLN A 315 -6.44 3.61 2.71
N ALA A 316 -6.74 4.91 2.57
CA ALA A 316 -8.01 5.48 2.98
C ALA A 316 -9.17 5.03 2.09
N VAL A 317 -8.93 4.68 0.83
CA VAL A 317 -9.97 4.07 0.00
C VAL A 317 -10.33 2.69 0.56
N ARG A 318 -9.32 1.85 0.78
CA ARG A 318 -9.45 0.48 1.24
C ARG A 318 -10.06 0.35 2.63
N LEU A 319 -9.55 1.12 3.59
CA LEU A 319 -10.08 1.16 4.96
C LEU A 319 -11.30 2.08 5.09
N ARG A 320 -11.80 2.63 3.98
CA ARG A 320 -12.95 3.54 3.89
C ARG A 320 -12.74 4.80 4.73
N SER A 321 -11.49 5.20 4.94
CA SER A 321 -11.11 6.36 5.72
C SER A 321 -11.13 7.72 4.96
N HIS A 322 -11.68 7.80 3.74
CA HIS A 322 -11.64 8.96 2.84
C HIS A 322 -12.93 9.84 2.74
N TRP A 323 -13.79 9.88 3.76
CA TRP A 323 -15.11 10.54 3.72
C TRP A 323 -15.11 11.98 4.24
N PHE A 324 -13.92 12.55 4.42
CA PHE A 324 -13.72 13.93 4.86
C PHE A 324 -13.78 14.91 3.67
N GLY A 325 -14.00 16.20 3.98
CA GLY A 325 -14.02 17.23 2.94
C GLY A 325 -12.63 17.52 2.36
N LYS A 326 -12.58 17.99 1.10
CA LYS A 326 -11.34 18.28 0.34
C LYS A 326 -10.37 19.24 1.05
N GLN A 327 -10.83 19.98 2.05
CA GLN A 327 -10.00 20.86 2.86
C GLN A 327 -9.02 20.09 3.77
N HIS A 328 -9.35 18.87 4.18
CA HIS A 328 -8.48 18.04 5.01
C HIS A 328 -7.60 17.15 4.12
N PRO A 329 -6.29 17.06 4.40
CA PRO A 329 -5.39 16.25 3.60
C PRO A 329 -5.50 14.75 3.89
N ASN A 330 -5.89 14.34 5.11
CA ASN A 330 -6.11 12.94 5.49
C ASN A 330 -7.15 12.83 6.63
N PHE A 331 -7.48 11.60 6.99
CA PHE A 331 -8.46 11.29 8.03
C PHE A 331 -8.08 11.85 9.40
N ALA A 332 -6.83 11.65 9.83
CA ALA A 332 -6.34 12.11 11.11
C ALA A 332 -6.50 13.64 11.28
N TYR A 333 -6.21 14.43 10.24
CA TYR A 333 -6.49 15.88 10.26
C TYR A 333 -7.98 16.20 10.46
N ALA A 334 -8.86 15.49 9.75
CA ALA A 334 -10.30 15.70 9.88
C ALA A 334 -10.80 15.36 11.29
N GLN A 335 -10.25 14.31 11.92
CA GLN A 335 -10.60 13.97 13.31
C GLN A 335 -10.05 14.96 14.33
N LEU A 336 -8.84 15.47 14.15
CA LEU A 336 -8.31 16.51 15.03
C LEU A 336 -9.17 17.78 15.03
N GLU A 337 -9.67 18.18 13.86
CA GLU A 337 -10.58 19.32 13.77
C GLU A 337 -11.94 19.02 14.43
N SER A 338 -12.50 17.83 14.22
CA SER A 338 -13.77 17.42 14.84
C SER A 338 -13.68 17.35 16.37
N LEU A 339 -12.50 17.05 16.91
CA LEU A 339 -12.19 17.01 18.35
C LEU A 339 -11.74 18.37 18.91
N GLY A 340 -11.73 19.45 18.11
CA GLY A 340 -11.36 20.78 18.56
C GLY A 340 -9.86 21.00 18.81
N SER A 341 -8.99 20.18 18.21
CA SER A 341 -7.53 20.26 18.28
C SER A 341 -6.89 20.46 16.87
N PRO A 342 -7.26 21.51 16.11
CA PRO A 342 -6.79 21.69 14.75
C PRO A 342 -5.26 21.85 14.69
N LEU A 343 -4.65 21.32 13.63
CA LEU A 343 -3.23 21.49 13.32
C LEU A 343 -3.04 22.46 12.16
N HIS A 344 -1.92 23.18 12.18
CA HIS A 344 -1.53 23.97 11.02
C HIS A 344 -1.12 23.05 9.88
N ARG A 345 -1.77 23.21 8.73
CA ARG A 345 -1.49 22.44 7.53
C ARG A 345 -0.25 22.99 6.84
N GLU A 346 0.75 22.14 6.66
CA GLU A 346 1.85 22.41 5.76
C GLU A 346 1.43 22.17 4.31
N THR A 347 1.93 23.00 3.40
CA THR A 347 1.65 22.87 1.97
C THR A 347 2.86 22.28 1.24
N ALA A 348 2.61 21.66 0.09
CA ALA A 348 3.65 21.23 -0.83
C ALA A 348 4.63 22.37 -1.16
N GLU A 349 4.13 23.60 -1.35
CA GLU A 349 4.99 24.77 -1.57
C GLU A 349 5.89 25.07 -0.37
N SER A 350 5.33 25.12 0.84
CA SER A 350 6.11 25.41 2.05
C SER A 350 7.19 24.36 2.30
N ARG A 351 6.92 23.09 1.96
CA ARG A 351 7.90 22.00 2.09
C ARG A 351 8.97 22.03 0.99
N LEU A 352 8.63 22.41 -0.24
CA LEU A 352 9.62 22.67 -1.29
C LEU A 352 10.54 23.84 -0.94
N ASP A 353 9.98 24.94 -0.41
CA ASP A 353 10.77 26.09 0.06
C ASP A 353 11.74 25.68 1.18
N GLN A 354 11.28 24.83 2.11
CA GLN A 354 12.12 24.24 3.14
C GLN A 354 13.23 23.37 2.54
N ALA A 355 12.90 22.52 1.57
CA ALA A 355 13.87 21.63 0.92
C ALA A 355 14.99 22.43 0.23
N HIS A 356 14.63 23.49 -0.52
CA HIS A 356 15.59 24.42 -1.11
C HIS A 356 16.48 25.10 -0.07
N HIS A 357 15.88 25.58 1.03
CA HIS A 357 16.63 26.22 2.11
C HIS A 357 17.63 25.25 2.77
N CYS A 358 17.19 24.02 3.07
CA CYS A 358 18.05 22.99 3.62
C CYS A 358 19.21 22.65 2.67
N LEU A 359 18.94 22.54 1.36
CA LEU A 359 19.97 22.26 0.37
C LEU A 359 20.99 23.40 0.28
N ALA A 360 20.52 24.65 0.22
CA ALA A 360 21.38 25.83 0.16
C ALA A 360 22.24 26.05 1.41
N THR A 361 21.81 25.51 2.56
CA THR A 361 22.54 25.59 3.84
C THR A 361 23.40 24.36 4.12
N GLY A 362 23.50 23.42 3.17
CA GLY A 362 24.31 22.20 3.31
C GLY A 362 23.67 21.10 4.17
N SER A 363 22.38 21.22 4.49
CA SER A 363 21.61 20.21 5.23
C SER A 363 20.97 19.20 4.26
N ALA A 364 21.80 18.46 3.53
CA ALA A 364 21.35 17.57 2.45
C ALA A 364 20.30 16.53 2.89
N GLN A 365 20.48 15.90 4.05
CA GLN A 365 19.50 14.94 4.61
C GLN A 365 18.10 15.55 4.74
N ALA A 366 18.01 16.73 5.38
CA ALA A 366 16.74 17.42 5.58
C ALA A 366 16.14 17.91 4.26
N ALA A 367 16.98 18.28 3.28
CA ALA A 367 16.52 18.62 1.93
C ALA A 367 15.91 17.40 1.22
N TYR A 368 16.56 16.24 1.31
CA TYR A 368 16.06 14.98 0.77
C TYR A 368 14.69 14.64 1.36
N GLU A 369 14.60 14.61 2.70
CA GLU A 369 13.36 14.28 3.42
C GLU A 369 12.22 15.23 3.06
N ALA A 370 12.46 16.55 3.10
CA ALA A 370 11.45 17.54 2.78
C ALA A 370 10.97 17.45 1.31
N ALA A 371 11.88 17.22 0.35
CA ALA A 371 11.51 17.06 -1.05
C ALA A 371 10.78 15.74 -1.32
N TYR A 372 11.16 14.67 -0.63
CA TYR A 372 10.47 13.38 -0.69
C TYR A 372 9.03 13.52 -0.18
N GLU A 373 8.84 14.19 0.95
CA GLU A 373 7.51 14.40 1.55
C GLU A 373 6.55 15.17 0.63
N VAL A 374 7.03 16.19 -0.10
CA VAL A 374 6.20 16.97 -1.02
C VAL A 374 5.47 16.07 -2.02
N GLY A 375 6.21 15.10 -2.58
CA GLY A 375 5.70 14.25 -3.63
C GLY A 375 4.88 13.11 -3.12
N TRP A 376 5.54 12.28 -2.34
CA TRP A 376 5.08 10.93 -2.03
C TRP A 376 4.43 10.84 -0.64
N GLU A 377 4.23 11.98 0.02
CA GLU A 377 3.56 12.05 1.33
C GLU A 377 2.47 13.14 1.38
N ILE A 378 2.59 14.25 0.63
CA ILE A 378 1.64 15.39 0.63
C ILE A 378 0.86 15.49 -0.70
N GLY A 379 1.50 15.14 -1.81
CA GLY A 379 0.95 15.20 -3.16
C GLY A 379 1.28 16.51 -3.91
N PHE A 380 1.70 16.37 -5.17
CA PHE A 380 1.98 17.51 -6.05
C PHE A 380 0.70 18.16 -6.60
N LYS A 381 0.69 19.49 -6.76
CA LYS A 381 -0.39 20.18 -7.50
C LYS A 381 -0.26 20.02 -9.00
N ASN A 382 0.96 19.83 -9.49
CA ASN A 382 1.27 19.61 -10.90
C ASN A 382 2.64 18.95 -11.07
N LEU A 383 2.89 18.42 -12.26
CA LEU A 383 4.12 17.67 -12.56
C LEU A 383 5.41 18.51 -12.50
N LYS A 384 5.33 19.84 -12.62
CA LYS A 384 6.54 20.68 -12.48
C LYS A 384 7.07 20.65 -11.05
N GLN A 385 6.18 20.61 -10.04
CA GLN A 385 6.57 20.41 -8.65
C GLN A 385 7.21 19.04 -8.45
N GLY A 386 6.71 18.01 -9.16
CA GLY A 386 7.33 16.68 -9.15
C GLY A 386 8.75 16.66 -9.72
N ILE A 387 8.97 17.32 -10.86
CA ILE A 387 10.30 17.48 -11.45
C ILE A 387 11.23 18.24 -10.50
N GLU A 388 10.74 19.29 -9.86
CA GLU A 388 11.53 20.09 -8.91
C GLU A 388 11.91 19.31 -7.66
N ALA A 389 10.97 18.59 -7.05
CA ALA A 389 11.24 17.71 -5.92
C ALA A 389 12.28 16.64 -6.29
N LEU A 390 12.13 15.98 -7.45
CA LEU A 390 13.08 14.99 -7.93
C LEU A 390 14.50 15.55 -8.11
N LYS A 391 14.64 16.78 -8.62
CA LYS A 391 15.95 17.44 -8.72
C LYS A 391 16.60 17.62 -7.35
N ILE A 392 15.84 18.08 -6.36
CA ILE A 392 16.34 18.25 -4.99
C ILE A 392 16.74 16.89 -4.39
N VAL A 393 15.91 15.86 -4.58
CA VAL A 393 16.20 14.48 -4.16
C VAL A 393 17.50 13.97 -4.78
N CYS A 394 17.69 14.15 -6.10
CA CYS A 394 18.92 13.77 -6.80
C CYS A 394 20.15 14.48 -6.23
N GLU A 395 20.08 15.81 -6.07
CA GLU A 395 21.20 16.62 -5.58
C GLU A 395 21.54 16.30 -4.13
N ALA A 396 20.53 16.17 -3.27
CA ALA A 396 20.70 15.82 -1.87
C ALA A 396 21.30 14.41 -1.71
N ALA A 397 20.80 13.41 -2.45
CA ALA A 397 21.36 12.06 -2.44
C ALA A 397 22.82 12.03 -2.89
N GLN A 398 23.18 12.84 -3.89
CA GLN A 398 24.56 13.01 -4.34
C GLN A 398 25.46 13.62 -3.26
N GLN A 399 24.99 14.65 -2.54
CA GLN A 399 25.74 15.27 -1.44
C GLN A 399 25.95 14.32 -0.25
N LEU A 400 25.06 13.35 -0.07
CA LEU A 400 25.12 12.32 0.99
C LEU A 400 25.92 11.07 0.60
N ASP A 401 26.43 10.99 -0.64
CA ASP A 401 27.06 9.79 -1.22
C ASP A 401 26.14 8.56 -1.26
N TRP A 402 24.82 8.76 -1.36
CA TRP A 402 23.83 7.68 -1.57
C TRP A 402 23.69 7.36 -3.04
N LYS A 403 24.61 6.52 -3.54
CA LYS A 403 24.81 6.32 -4.98
C LYS A 403 23.61 5.68 -5.65
N ALA A 404 23.01 4.68 -5.01
CA ALA A 404 21.90 3.98 -5.59
C ALA A 404 20.62 4.80 -5.56
N ARG A 405 20.36 5.52 -4.46
CA ARG A 405 19.21 6.45 -4.41
C ARG A 405 19.34 7.55 -5.43
N HIS A 406 20.55 8.10 -5.61
CA HIS A 406 20.80 9.09 -6.65
C HIS A 406 20.55 8.50 -8.05
N ALA A 407 21.11 7.32 -8.36
CA ALA A 407 20.95 6.69 -9.67
C ALA A 407 19.48 6.36 -9.99
N THR A 408 18.73 5.85 -9.00
CA THR A 408 17.29 5.56 -9.16
C THR A 408 16.48 6.84 -9.34
N ALA A 409 16.68 7.85 -8.48
CA ALA A 409 15.99 9.13 -8.59
C ALA A 409 16.28 9.82 -9.92
N GLN A 410 17.53 9.74 -10.40
CA GLN A 410 17.94 10.27 -11.70
C GLN A 410 17.23 9.55 -12.84
N ALA A 411 17.11 8.21 -12.80
CA ALA A 411 16.35 7.47 -13.80
C ALA A 411 14.86 7.89 -13.84
N HIS A 412 14.24 8.13 -12.67
CA HIS A 412 12.88 8.68 -12.61
C HIS A 412 12.81 10.08 -13.22
N LEU A 413 13.77 10.95 -12.90
CA LEU A 413 13.85 12.32 -13.40
C LEU A 413 14.05 12.36 -14.91
N ASP A 414 14.92 11.53 -15.47
CA ASP A 414 15.20 11.47 -16.91
C ASP A 414 13.95 11.06 -17.69
N VAL A 415 13.24 10.02 -17.22
CA VAL A 415 11.98 9.59 -17.84
C VAL A 415 10.94 10.69 -17.76
N LEU A 416 10.77 11.32 -16.61
CA LEU A 416 9.80 12.40 -16.45
C LEU A 416 10.13 13.58 -17.36
N THR A 417 11.39 14.00 -17.40
CA THR A 417 11.84 15.15 -18.21
C THR A 417 11.77 14.85 -19.71
N SER A 418 11.97 13.60 -20.16
CA SER A 418 11.86 13.25 -21.58
C SER A 418 10.42 13.34 -22.13
N ARG A 419 9.41 13.35 -21.25
CA ARG A 419 7.99 13.43 -21.61
C ARG A 419 7.46 14.88 -21.66
N PHE A 420 8.25 15.87 -21.26
CA PHE A 420 7.88 17.30 -21.18
C PHE A 420 8.90 18.18 -21.88
#